data_AF-A0A1F4SH97-F1
#
_entry.id   AF-A0A1F4SH97-F1
#
_cell.length_a   1.000
_cell.length_b   1.000
_cell.length_c   1.000
_cell.angle_alpha   90.00
_cell.angle_beta   90.00
_cell.angle_gamma   90.00
#
_symmetry.space_group_name_H-M   'P 1'
#
loop_
_entity.id
_entity.type
_entity.pdbx_description
1 polymer ?
#
loop_
_entity_poly.entity_id
_entity_poly.type
_entity_poly.pdbx_seq_one_letter_code
_entity_poly.pdbx_strand_id
1 'polypeptide(L)' 'MADLTQLGLAELAGVGKTVIFDIEKGKSTVKFETLLKVFKTLNISFNLNSPILNKDLENY' A
#
# COMPACT_ATOMS: atom_id res chain seq x y z
N MET A 1 -3.81 -8.84 20.08
CA MET A 1 -3.53 -8.50 18.67
C MET A 1 -3.86 -7.03 18.54
N ALA A 2 -2.98 -6.20 17.98
CA ALA A 2 -3.30 -4.77 17.86
C ALA A 2 -4.42 -4.63 16.82
N ASP A 3 -5.67 -4.59 17.28
CA ASP A 3 -6.86 -4.43 16.43
C ASP A 3 -6.88 -2.99 15.90
N LEU A 4 -6.00 -2.71 14.93
CA LEU A 4 -5.95 -1.43 14.26
C LEU A 4 -7.22 -1.30 13.42
N THR A 5 -8.16 -0.49 13.91
CA THR A 5 -9.40 -0.22 13.19
C THR A 5 -9.12 0.53 11.89
N GLN A 6 -10.01 0.42 10.91
CA GLN A 6 -9.94 1.21 9.66
C GLN A 6 -9.80 2.72 9.94
N LEU A 7 -10.47 3.21 10.99
CA LEU A 7 -10.37 4.61 11.40
C LEU A 7 -8.97 4.93 11.93
N GLY A 8 -8.43 4.09 12.82
CA GLY A 8 -7.09 4.27 13.36
C GLY A 8 -6.00 4.21 12.28
N LEU A 9 -6.10 3.28 11.33
CA LEU A 9 -5.18 3.23 10.19
C LEU A 9 -5.31 4.48 9.31
N ALA A 10 -6.53 4.93 9.06
CA ALA A 10 -6.79 6.13 8.27
C ALA A 10 -6.15 7.37 8.92
N GLU A 11 -6.31 7.52 10.24
CA GLU A 11 -5.70 8.59 11.03
C GLU A 11 -4.17 8.54 11.00
N LEU A 12 -3.58 7.36 11.22
CA LEU A 12 -2.12 7.18 11.18
C LEU A 12 -1.54 7.44 9.78
N ALA A 13 -2.26 7.05 8.72
CA ALA A 13 -1.82 7.24 7.34
C ALA A 13 -2.16 8.63 6.77
N GLY A 14 -2.93 9.45 7.51
CA GLY A 14 -3.40 10.76 7.04
C GLY A 14 -4.33 10.67 5.83
N VAL A 15 -5.18 9.64 5.77
CA VAL A 15 -6.15 9.40 4.69
C VAL A 15 -7.58 9.33 5.23
N GLY A 16 -8.58 9.40 4.36
CA GLY A 16 -9.97 9.20 4.77
C GLY A 16 -10.29 7.73 5.04
N LYS A 17 -11.16 7.43 6.01
CA LYS A 17 -11.61 6.05 6.32
C LYS A 17 -12.10 5.28 5.09
N THR A 18 -12.82 5.94 4.18
CA THR A 18 -13.33 5.33 2.94
C THR A 18 -12.20 4.83 2.03
N VAL A 19 -11.02 5.45 2.08
CA VAL A 19 -9.85 4.98 1.33
C VAL A 19 -9.40 3.62 1.85
N ILE A 20 -9.32 3.43 3.17
CA ILE A 20 -8.94 2.14 3.77
C ILE A 20 -9.99 1.09 3.41
N PHE A 21 -11.27 1.42 3.52
CA PHE A 21 -12.37 0.55 3.09
C PHE A 21 -12.26 0.15 1.61
N ASP A 22 -12.00 1.10 0.71
CA ASP A 22 -11.85 0.86 -0.72
C ASP A 22 -10.64 -0.06 -1.02
N ILE A 23 -9.52 0.14 -0.31
CA ILE A 23 -8.33 -0.72 -0.42
C ILE A 23 -8.65 -2.16 0.02
N GLU A 24 -9.34 -2.33 1.16
CA GLU A 24 -9.75 -3.66 1.66
C GLU A 24 -10.73 -4.38 0.72
N LYS A 25 -11.54 -3.61 -0.04
CA LYS A 25 -12.43 -4.15 -1.07
C LYS A 25 -11.75 -4.38 -2.42
N GLY A 26 -10.44 -4.11 -2.53
CA GLY A 26 -9.68 -4.33 -3.76
C GLY A 26 -10.05 -3.36 -4.89
N LYS A 27 -10.52 -2.16 -4.57
CA LYS A 27 -10.87 -1.16 -5.57
C LYS A 27 -9.63 -0.75 -6.37
N SER A 28 -9.63 -1.04 -7.67
CA SER A 28 -8.51 -0.79 -8.58
C SER A 28 -8.24 0.69 -8.88
N THR A 29 -9.18 1.58 -8.54
CA THR A 29 -9.09 3.02 -8.81
C THR A 29 -8.53 3.84 -7.65
N VAL A 30 -8.10 3.20 -6.56
CA VAL A 30 -7.35 3.89 -5.49
C VAL A 30 -6.04 4.40 -6.06
N LYS A 31 -5.74 5.68 -5.84
CA LYS A 31 -4.49 6.29 -6.33
C LYS A 31 -3.29 5.55 -5.74
N PHE A 32 -2.32 5.27 -6.60
CA PHE A 32 -1.10 4.56 -6.20
C PHE A 32 -0.36 5.26 -5.04
N GLU A 33 -0.22 6.59 -5.09
CA GLU A 33 0.39 7.38 -4.00
C GLU A 33 -0.31 7.14 -2.64
N THR A 34 -1.63 7.04 -2.64
CA THR A 34 -2.42 6.79 -1.43
C THR A 34 -2.16 5.38 -0.90
N LEU A 35 -2.07 4.39 -1.78
CA LEU A 35 -1.71 3.02 -1.41
C LEU A 35 -0.31 2.97 -0.78
N LEU A 36 0.67 3.70 -1.34
CA LEU A 36 2.02 3.80 -0.79
C LEU A 36 2.05 4.42 0.61
N LYS A 37 1.24 5.45 0.89
CA LYS A 37 1.12 6.05 2.23
C LYS A 37 0.63 5.03 3.26
N VAL A 38 -0.37 4.23 2.90
CA VAL A 38 -0.89 3.17 3.76
C VAL A 38 0.18 2.09 4.01
N PHE A 39 0.89 1.65 2.97
CA PHE A 39 1.99 0.70 3.13
C PHE A 39 3.11 1.21 4.03
N LYS A 40 3.53 2.47 3.84
CA LYS A 40 4.53 3.11 4.69
C LYS A 40 4.10 3.15 6.16
N THR A 41 2.83 3.47 6.41
CA THR A 41 2.25 3.51 7.76
C THR A 41 2.28 2.13 8.43
N LEU A 42 2.00 1.08 7.66
CA LEU A 42 2.07 -0.30 8.12
C LEU A 42 3.49 -0.89 8.10
N ASN A 43 4.50 -0.10 7.72
CA ASN A 43 5.87 -0.55 7.54
C ASN A 43 6.00 -1.74 6.56
N ILE A 44 5.18 -1.75 5.52
CA ILE A 44 5.18 -2.77 4.47
C ILE A 44 6.13 -2.37 3.36
N SER A 45 7.01 -3.29 2.96
CA SER A 45 7.81 -3.20 1.73
C SER A 45 7.22 -4.12 0.67
N PHE A 46 7.22 -3.70 -0.60
CA PHE A 46 6.79 -4.54 -1.72
C PHE A 46 7.82 -4.51 -2.84
N ASN A 47 7.95 -5.63 -3.54
CA ASN A 47 8.83 -5.78 -4.70
C ASN A 47 8.00 -5.75 -5.98
N LEU A 48 8.44 -4.95 -6.94
CA LEU A 48 7.87 -4.94 -8.28
C LEU A 48 8.56 -6.01 -9.11
N ASN A 49 7.85 -7.10 -9.35
CA ASN A 49 8.32 -8.15 -10.24
C ASN A 49 7.98 -7.75 -11.68
N SER A 50 9.00 -7.35 -12.45
CA SER A 50 8.88 -7.18 -13.90
C SER A 50 9.95 -8.03 -14.58
N PRO A 51 9.60 -8.80 -15.63
CA PRO A 51 10.59 -9.53 -16.43
C PRO A 51 11.69 -8.61 -17.00
N ILE A 52 11.38 -7.32 -17.22
CA ILE A 52 12.34 -6.33 -17.69
C ILE A 52 13.25 -5.86 -16.54
N LEU A 53 12.67 -5.54 -15.38
CA LEU A 53 13.45 -5.10 -14.21
C LEU A 53 14.44 -6.17 -13.73
N ASN A 54 14.05 -7.45 -13.81
CA ASN A 54 14.92 -8.56 -13.38
C ASN A 54 16.08 -8.78 -14.37
N LYS A 55 15.90 -8.45 -15.65
CA LYS A 55 16.93 -8.64 -16.67
C LYS A 55 18.10 -7.66 -16.53
N ASP A 56 17.87 -6.47 -15.99
CA ASP A 56 18.92 -5.48 -15.75
C ASP A 56 19.73 -5.79 -14.47
N LEU A 57 19.17 -6.54 -13.52
CA LEU A 57 19.84 -6.92 -12.26
C LEU A 57 20.75 -8.16 -12.40
N GLU A 58 20.55 -9.01 -13.41
CA GLU A 58 21.42 -10.17 -13.68
C GLU A 58 22.69 -9.81 -14.48
N ASN A 59 22.83 -8.56 -14.93
CA ASN A 59 23.96 -8.09 -15.73
C ASN A 59 24.97 -7.22 -14.93
N TYR A 60 24.90 -7.25 -13.60
CA TYR A 60 25.85 -6.63 -12.66
C TYR A 60 26.33 -7.67 -11.64
#